data_AF-A0A1F7R7J7-F1
#
_entry.id   AF-A0A1F7R7J7-F1
#
_cell.length_a   1.000
_cell.length_b   1.000
_cell.length_c   1.000
_cell.angle_alpha   90.00
_cell.angle_beta   90.00
_cell.angle_gamma   90.00
#
_symmetry.space_group_name_H-M   'P 1'
#
loop_
_entity.id
_entity.type
_entity.pdbx_description
1 polymer ?
#
loop_
_entity_poly.entity_id
_entity_poly.type
_entity_poly.pdbx_seq_one_letter_code
_entity_poly.pdbx_strand_id
1 'polypeptide(L)'
;MPKLTVDTEKLAYGLERGIGHTNTIFATIPEKLRLRSSPCGLVSSAIVEYLKNEDFPARQVISSPKLPFSPEMQHVIPLVGEENDPVVIDASFSQFLGYVGLTGAYVEATQAKAFPEEKILHFNLSEKEVVLNWLTSLAVQFQSQNRHPRDEFGRDLGQGPLSSASASRIKQSLSKIWDPSNFSEWPSIARVQKDGQTVAKYIPGNAISFS
;
A
#
# COMPACT_ATOMS: atom_id res chain seq x y z
N MET A 1 15.67 22.65 -0.65
CA MET A 1 16.03 21.33 -0.09
C MET A 1 16.25 20.36 -1.24
N PRO A 2 17.09 19.33 -1.03
CA PRO A 2 17.24 18.30 -2.03
C PRO A 2 15.91 17.57 -2.24
N LYS A 3 15.58 17.30 -3.49
CA LYS A 3 14.35 16.65 -3.94
C LYS A 3 14.46 15.15 -3.66
N LEU A 4 13.48 14.60 -2.92
CA LEU A 4 13.35 13.15 -2.78
C LEU A 4 12.98 12.55 -4.13
N THR A 5 13.71 11.52 -4.54
CA THR A 5 13.42 10.69 -5.70
C THR A 5 13.26 9.25 -5.24
N VAL A 6 12.20 8.58 -5.70
CA VAL A 6 11.92 7.17 -5.40
C VAL A 6 11.96 6.38 -6.70
N ASP A 7 12.93 5.45 -6.80
CA ASP A 7 12.95 4.43 -7.84
C ASP A 7 11.98 3.31 -7.44
N THR A 8 10.72 3.44 -7.88
CA THR A 8 9.62 2.57 -7.46
C THR A 8 9.83 1.12 -7.90
N GLU A 9 10.54 0.88 -9.00
CA GLU A 9 10.87 -0.46 -9.49
C GLU A 9 11.92 -1.14 -8.60
N LYS A 10 13.04 -0.45 -8.31
CA LYS A 10 14.07 -0.97 -7.40
C LYS A 10 13.53 -1.19 -5.99
N LEU A 11 12.74 -0.24 -5.50
CA LEU A 11 12.13 -0.34 -4.18
C LEU A 11 11.16 -1.53 -4.12
N ALA A 12 10.29 -1.70 -5.12
CA ALA A 12 9.37 -2.83 -5.18
C ALA A 12 10.12 -4.17 -5.26
N TYR A 13 11.15 -4.27 -6.11
CA TYR A 13 11.97 -5.48 -6.21
C TYR A 13 12.63 -5.84 -4.87
N GLY A 14 13.24 -4.86 -4.20
CA GLY A 14 13.88 -5.08 -2.90
C GLY A 14 12.90 -5.52 -1.82
N LEU A 15 11.74 -4.87 -1.74
CA LEU A 15 10.68 -5.24 -0.81
C LEU A 15 10.16 -6.65 -1.11
N GLU A 16 9.83 -6.99 -2.35
CA GLU A 16 9.29 -8.30 -2.74
C GLU A 16 10.27 -9.45 -2.46
N ARG A 17 11.55 -9.21 -2.73
CA ARG A 17 12.61 -10.16 -2.38
C ARG A 17 12.70 -10.32 -0.87
N GLY A 18 12.82 -9.23 -0.13
CA GLY A 18 12.95 -9.26 1.33
C GLY A 18 11.76 -9.88 2.04
N ILE A 19 10.53 -9.60 1.60
CA ILE A 19 9.28 -10.18 2.13
C ILE A 19 9.34 -11.72 2.11
N GLY A 20 9.87 -12.31 1.02
CA GLY A 20 10.02 -13.76 0.89
C GLY A 20 10.97 -14.40 1.91
N HIS A 21 11.78 -13.60 2.60
CA HIS A 21 12.71 -14.05 3.65
C HIS A 21 12.20 -13.84 5.08
N THR A 22 10.98 -13.30 5.27
CA THR A 22 10.43 -13.04 6.62
C THR A 22 9.72 -14.27 7.21
N ASN A 23 8.92 -14.98 6.41
CA ASN A 23 8.23 -16.20 6.83
C ASN A 23 7.89 -17.12 5.64
N THR A 24 7.51 -18.36 5.95
CA THR A 24 7.18 -19.39 4.95
C THR A 24 5.95 -19.06 4.11
N ILE A 25 4.94 -18.39 4.67
CA ILE A 25 3.71 -18.03 3.95
C ILE A 25 4.05 -17.08 2.79
N PHE A 26 4.79 -16.01 3.06
CA PHE A 26 5.17 -15.06 2.02
C PHE A 26 6.16 -15.63 1.01
N ALA A 27 7.01 -16.57 1.42
CA ALA A 27 7.93 -17.26 0.51
C ALA A 27 7.20 -18.03 -0.60
N THR A 28 6.03 -18.61 -0.29
CA THR A 28 5.21 -19.37 -1.26
C THR A 28 4.44 -18.50 -2.25
N ILE A 29 4.26 -17.20 -1.96
CA ILE A 29 3.60 -16.26 -2.86
C ILE A 29 4.57 -15.91 -4.00
N PRO A 30 4.14 -15.92 -5.29
CA PRO A 30 4.96 -15.47 -6.41
C PRO A 30 5.53 -14.08 -6.14
N GLU A 31 6.83 -13.88 -6.40
CA GLU A 31 7.57 -12.68 -6.01
C GLU A 31 6.83 -11.37 -6.36
N LYS A 32 6.35 -11.26 -7.61
CA LYS A 32 5.62 -10.11 -8.14
C LYS A 32 4.29 -9.77 -7.44
N LEU A 33 3.77 -10.67 -6.60
CA LEU A 33 2.53 -10.51 -5.84
C LEU A 33 2.79 -10.28 -4.35
N ARG A 34 3.99 -10.56 -3.86
CA ARG A 34 4.32 -10.50 -2.43
C ARG A 34 4.01 -9.13 -1.83
N LEU A 35 4.35 -8.06 -2.53
CA LEU A 35 4.10 -6.70 -2.02
C LEU A 35 2.60 -6.42 -1.88
N ARG A 36 1.79 -6.82 -2.86
CA ARG A 36 0.33 -6.63 -2.86
C ARG A 36 -0.38 -7.46 -1.79
N SER A 37 0.25 -8.54 -1.35
CA SER A 37 -0.25 -9.43 -0.30
C SER A 37 0.36 -9.16 1.08
N SER A 38 1.24 -8.16 1.20
CA SER A 38 1.95 -7.87 2.44
C SER A 38 1.19 -6.90 3.35
N PRO A 39 1.22 -7.11 4.68
CA PRO A 39 0.66 -6.16 5.63
C PRO A 39 1.34 -4.80 5.56
N CYS A 40 0.56 -3.71 5.62
CA CYS A 40 1.07 -2.34 5.61
C CYS A 40 2.15 -2.09 6.67
N GLY A 41 1.99 -2.64 7.88
CA GLY A 41 2.99 -2.51 8.95
C GLY A 41 4.36 -3.07 8.56
N LEU A 42 4.40 -4.23 7.88
CA LEU A 42 5.66 -4.85 7.45
C LEU A 42 6.41 -3.99 6.43
N VAL A 43 5.71 -3.60 5.35
CA VAL A 43 6.33 -2.86 4.24
C VAL A 43 6.72 -1.44 4.67
N SER A 44 5.88 -0.79 5.48
CA SER A 44 6.17 0.54 6.02
C SER A 44 7.36 0.50 7.00
N SER A 45 7.49 -0.56 7.80
CA SER A 45 8.66 -0.73 8.68
C SER A 45 9.94 -0.98 7.88
N ALA A 46 9.87 -1.75 6.80
CA ALA A 46 11.00 -1.99 5.93
C ALA A 46 11.49 -0.69 5.25
N ILE A 47 10.57 0.13 4.76
CA ILE A 47 10.88 1.44 4.15
C ILE A 47 11.54 2.37 5.16
N VAL A 48 10.97 2.51 6.37
CA VAL A 48 11.53 3.40 7.39
C VAL A 48 12.89 2.91 7.89
N GLU A 49 13.08 1.61 8.08
CA GLU A 49 14.38 1.08 8.49
C GLU A 49 15.44 1.26 7.39
N TYR A 50 15.07 1.10 6.11
CA TYR A 50 15.97 1.43 5.01
C TYR A 50 16.36 2.90 5.02
N LEU A 51 15.40 3.82 5.12
CA LEU A 51 15.67 5.26 5.18
C LEU A 51 16.55 5.64 6.37
N LYS A 52 16.32 5.01 7.53
CA LYS A 52 17.16 5.19 8.72
C LYS A 52 18.61 4.73 8.48
N ASN A 53 18.82 3.62 7.76
CA ASN A 53 20.17 3.14 7.42
C ASN A 53 20.89 4.05 6.43
N GLU A 54 20.14 4.84 5.66
CA GLU A 54 20.64 5.85 4.72
C GLU A 54 20.68 7.27 5.34
N ASP A 55 20.56 7.38 6.66
CA ASP A 55 20.56 8.64 7.41
C ASP A 55 19.47 9.65 6.99
N PHE A 56 18.34 9.15 6.49
CA PHE A 56 17.19 9.97 6.09
C PHE A 56 16.11 10.05 7.18
N PRO A 57 15.58 11.25 7.48
CA PRO A 57 14.53 11.42 8.48
C PRO A 57 13.22 10.82 7.98
N ALA A 58 12.79 9.75 8.63
CA ALA A 58 11.53 9.07 8.35
C ALA A 58 10.87 8.58 9.64
N ARG A 59 9.54 8.55 9.63
CA ARG A 59 8.71 8.03 10.74
C ARG A 59 7.52 7.24 10.20
N GLN A 60 6.91 6.45 11.07
CA GLN A 60 5.69 5.71 10.77
C GLN A 60 4.51 6.34 11.50
N VAL A 61 3.37 6.43 10.83
CA VAL A 61 2.08 6.76 11.45
C VAL A 61 1.08 5.65 11.18
N ILE A 62 0.05 5.57 12.03
CA ILE A 62 -1.12 4.75 11.78
C ILE A 62 -2.31 5.65 11.48
N SER A 63 -2.97 5.40 10.36
CA SER A 63 -4.24 6.01 9.99
C SER A 63 -5.38 5.12 10.47
N SER A 64 -6.32 5.69 11.23
CA SER A 64 -7.52 5.00 11.76
C SER A 64 -8.81 5.72 11.37
N PRO A 65 -9.20 5.71 10.07
CA PRO A 65 -10.25 6.58 9.53
C PRO A 65 -11.69 6.21 9.90
N LYS A 66 -11.90 5.09 10.61
CA LYS A 66 -13.23 4.56 11.02
C LYS A 66 -14.22 4.55 9.85
N LEU A 67 -13.86 3.84 8.77
CA LEU A 67 -14.71 3.78 7.58
C LEU A 67 -16.06 3.13 7.94
N PRO A 68 -17.21 3.61 7.42
CA PRO A 68 -18.52 3.05 7.77
C PRO A 68 -18.67 1.55 7.53
N PHE A 69 -17.95 1.01 6.54
CA PHE A 69 -17.95 -0.40 6.16
C PHE A 69 -16.72 -1.17 6.66
N SER A 70 -15.77 -0.47 7.30
CA SER A 70 -14.58 -1.07 7.91
C SER A 70 -14.12 -0.19 9.09
N PRO A 71 -14.85 -0.22 10.22
CA PRO A 71 -14.58 0.67 11.35
C PRO A 71 -13.21 0.42 12.00
N GLU A 72 -12.76 -0.83 11.96
CA GLU A 72 -11.47 -1.30 12.50
C GLU A 72 -10.31 -1.15 11.51
N MET A 73 -10.53 -0.49 10.36
CA MET A 73 -9.49 -0.28 9.36
C MET A 73 -8.34 0.51 9.97
N GLN A 74 -7.15 -0.05 9.85
CA GLN A 74 -5.90 0.55 10.24
C GLN A 74 -4.92 0.47 9.07
N HIS A 75 -4.16 1.53 8.86
CA HIS A 75 -3.14 1.58 7.81
C HIS A 75 -1.86 2.25 8.29
N VAL A 76 -0.73 1.55 8.17
CA VAL A 76 0.57 2.08 8.58
C VAL A 76 1.24 2.76 7.39
N ILE A 77 1.61 4.02 7.55
CA ILE A 77 2.12 4.88 6.48
C ILE A 77 3.53 5.37 6.86
N PRO A 78 4.54 5.20 5.99
CA PRO A 78 5.83 5.83 6.18
C PRO A 78 5.77 7.28 5.67
N LEU A 79 6.27 8.20 6.49
CA LEU A 79 6.39 9.63 6.19
C LEU A 79 7.87 10.02 6.18
N VAL A 80 8.29 10.74 5.15
CA VAL A 80 9.69 11.12 4.91
C VAL A 80 9.80 12.63 4.76
N GLY A 81 10.81 13.24 5.37
CA GLY A 81 11.08 14.68 5.22
C GLY A 81 10.31 15.58 6.19
N GLU A 82 9.92 16.77 5.72
CA GLU A 82 9.40 17.86 6.56
C GLU A 82 8.08 17.52 7.26
N GLU A 83 7.90 18.02 8.49
CA GLU A 83 6.70 17.71 9.29
C GLU A 83 5.40 18.28 8.69
N ASN A 84 5.48 19.41 7.98
CA ASN A 84 4.31 20.14 7.48
C ASN A 84 3.78 19.58 6.15
N ASP A 85 4.65 19.02 5.32
CA ASP A 85 4.26 18.38 4.06
C ASP A 85 5.17 17.19 3.76
N PRO A 86 5.06 16.10 4.54
CA PRO A 86 5.92 14.95 4.39
C PRO A 86 5.61 14.21 3.09
N VAL A 87 6.62 13.54 2.53
CA VAL A 87 6.43 12.60 1.44
C VAL A 87 5.89 11.28 2.00
N VAL A 88 4.80 10.81 1.42
CA VAL A 88 4.22 9.49 1.66
C VAL A 88 4.88 8.50 0.70
N ILE A 89 5.27 7.31 1.18
CA ILE A 89 5.72 6.19 0.32
C ILE A 89 4.84 4.95 0.62
N ASP A 90 3.70 4.81 -0.07
CA ASP A 90 2.74 3.74 0.22
C ASP A 90 2.90 2.54 -0.72
N ALA A 91 3.57 1.51 -0.22
CA ALA A 91 3.76 0.23 -0.91
C ALA A 91 2.61 -0.77 -0.71
N SER A 92 1.55 -0.37 0.00
CA SER A 92 0.40 -1.20 0.34
C SER A 92 -0.93 -0.60 -0.11
N PHE A 93 -0.90 0.49 -0.87
CA PHE A 93 -2.10 1.20 -1.35
C PHE A 93 -3.08 0.31 -2.11
N SER A 94 -2.58 -0.74 -2.78
CA SER A 94 -3.41 -1.62 -3.60
C SER A 94 -4.46 -2.40 -2.79
N GLN A 95 -4.28 -2.53 -1.46
CA GLN A 95 -5.30 -3.10 -0.59
C GLN A 95 -6.63 -2.32 -0.63
N PHE A 96 -6.59 -1.01 -0.93
CA PHE A 96 -7.77 -0.17 -1.00
C PHE A 96 -8.63 -0.46 -2.23
N LEU A 97 -8.03 -1.02 -3.28
CA LEU A 97 -8.77 -1.53 -4.44
C LEU A 97 -9.56 -2.80 -4.08
N GLY A 98 -9.20 -3.49 -2.99
CA GLY A 98 -10.00 -4.56 -2.41
C GLY A 98 -11.41 -4.11 -2.01
N TYR A 99 -11.59 -2.83 -1.66
CA TYR A 99 -12.92 -2.31 -1.34
C TYR A 99 -13.88 -2.30 -2.52
N VAL A 100 -13.38 -2.22 -3.77
CA VAL A 100 -14.23 -2.37 -4.97
C VAL A 100 -14.27 -3.81 -5.50
N GLY A 101 -13.62 -4.76 -4.82
CA GLY A 101 -13.61 -6.18 -5.20
C GLY A 101 -12.34 -6.64 -5.92
N LEU A 102 -11.35 -5.75 -6.12
CA LEU A 102 -10.08 -6.14 -6.74
C LEU A 102 -9.13 -6.74 -5.68
N THR A 103 -9.09 -8.07 -5.63
CA THR A 103 -8.28 -8.84 -4.67
C THR A 103 -7.29 -9.78 -5.37
N GLY A 104 -6.34 -10.34 -4.61
CA GLY A 104 -5.46 -11.39 -5.13
C GLY A 104 -6.24 -12.62 -5.61
N ALA A 105 -7.28 -13.02 -4.87
CA ALA A 105 -8.16 -14.14 -5.25
C ALA A 105 -8.92 -13.86 -6.56
N TYR A 106 -9.37 -12.63 -6.78
CA TYR A 106 -9.98 -12.23 -8.05
C TYR A 106 -9.00 -12.38 -9.22
N VAL A 107 -7.77 -11.89 -9.05
CA VAL A 107 -6.72 -11.97 -10.09
C VAL A 107 -6.37 -13.42 -10.39
N GLU A 108 -6.28 -14.27 -9.38
CA GLU A 108 -6.02 -15.70 -9.54
C GLU A 108 -7.16 -16.41 -10.27
N ALA A 109 -8.42 -16.16 -9.88
CA ALA A 109 -9.58 -16.80 -10.50
C ALA A 109 -9.82 -16.36 -11.96
N THR A 110 -9.53 -15.09 -12.28
CA THR A 110 -9.74 -14.56 -13.64
C THR A 110 -8.53 -14.67 -14.54
N GLN A 111 -7.35 -14.93 -13.97
CA GLN A 111 -6.04 -14.78 -14.65
C GLN A 111 -5.86 -13.38 -15.28
N ALA A 112 -6.64 -12.39 -14.86
CA ALA A 112 -6.60 -11.05 -15.41
C ALA A 112 -5.51 -10.21 -14.71
N LYS A 113 -4.74 -9.46 -15.50
CA LYS A 113 -3.91 -8.37 -14.97
C LYS A 113 -4.82 -7.19 -14.60
N ALA A 114 -5.44 -7.25 -13.41
CA ALA A 114 -6.43 -6.27 -12.97
C ALA A 114 -5.86 -5.19 -12.02
N PHE A 115 -4.72 -5.44 -11.37
CA PHE A 115 -4.02 -4.41 -10.61
C PHE A 115 -3.29 -3.42 -11.52
N PRO A 116 -3.16 -2.13 -11.13
CA PRO A 116 -2.31 -1.17 -11.85
C PRO A 116 -0.86 -1.64 -11.88
N GLU A 117 -0.07 -1.21 -12.86
CA GLU A 117 1.35 -1.58 -12.93
C GLU A 117 2.13 -1.03 -11.72
N GLU A 118 1.76 0.17 -11.26
CA GLU A 118 2.29 0.80 -10.08
C GLU A 118 2.07 -0.09 -8.84
N LYS A 119 3.18 -0.34 -8.14
CA LYS A 119 3.23 -1.11 -6.89
C LYS A 119 3.42 -0.24 -5.65
N ILE A 120 3.95 0.97 -5.84
CA ILE A 120 4.28 1.91 -4.78
C ILE A 120 3.83 3.30 -5.23
N LEU A 121 3.14 4.02 -4.34
CA LEU A 121 2.87 5.44 -4.51
C LEU A 121 3.91 6.24 -3.75
N HIS A 122 4.39 7.32 -4.36
CA HIS A 122 5.13 8.34 -3.64
C HIS A 122 4.61 9.73 -4.01
N PHE A 123 4.31 10.56 -3.03
CA PHE A 123 3.72 11.89 -3.24
C PHE A 123 3.88 12.74 -1.98
N ASN A 124 3.94 14.07 -2.13
CA ASN A 124 3.81 14.96 -0.97
C ASN A 124 2.38 14.89 -0.46
N LEU A 125 2.19 14.95 0.86
CA LEU A 125 0.86 14.79 1.45
C LEU A 125 -0.14 15.86 0.94
N SER A 126 0.34 17.05 0.57
CA SER A 126 -0.43 18.11 -0.11
C SER A 126 -0.96 17.70 -1.49
N GLU A 127 -0.31 16.75 -2.19
CA GLU A 127 -0.68 16.25 -3.51
C GLU A 127 -1.69 15.10 -3.47
N LYS A 128 -2.16 14.70 -2.27
CA LYS A 128 -3.05 13.53 -2.07
C LYS A 128 -4.28 13.54 -2.96
N GLU A 129 -4.84 14.70 -3.31
CA GLU A 129 -6.00 14.80 -4.19
C GLU A 129 -5.75 14.26 -5.60
N VAL A 130 -4.54 14.42 -6.12
CA VAL A 130 -4.13 13.86 -7.43
C VAL A 130 -4.14 12.35 -7.38
N VAL A 131 -3.54 11.78 -6.32
CA VAL A 131 -3.50 10.34 -6.07
C VAL A 131 -4.90 9.76 -5.88
N LEU A 132 -5.75 10.45 -5.12
CA LEU A 132 -7.14 10.05 -4.87
C LEU A 132 -7.97 10.03 -6.16
N ASN A 133 -7.78 11.02 -7.04
CA ASN A 133 -8.45 11.04 -8.35
C ASN A 133 -8.02 9.83 -9.19
N TRP A 134 -6.71 9.59 -9.30
CA TRP A 134 -6.17 8.44 -10.03
C TRP A 134 -6.68 7.10 -9.49
N LEU A 135 -6.63 6.89 -8.16
CA LEU A 135 -7.16 5.66 -7.55
C LEU A 135 -8.66 5.48 -7.75
N THR A 136 -9.43 6.57 -7.71
CA THR A 136 -10.87 6.54 -7.98
C THR A 136 -11.12 6.13 -9.43
N SER A 137 -10.36 6.67 -10.38
CA SER A 137 -10.46 6.28 -11.79
C SER A 137 -10.15 4.80 -12.01
N LEU A 138 -9.09 4.28 -11.37
CA LEU A 138 -8.77 2.85 -11.41
C LEU A 138 -9.89 1.98 -10.83
N ALA A 139 -10.46 2.39 -9.70
CA ALA A 139 -11.55 1.68 -9.05
C ALA A 139 -12.82 1.63 -9.92
N VAL A 140 -13.19 2.75 -10.55
CA VAL A 140 -14.34 2.83 -11.47
C VAL A 140 -14.10 2.01 -12.74
N GLN A 141 -12.88 2.07 -13.29
CA GLN A 141 -12.50 1.24 -14.43
C GLN A 141 -12.64 -0.25 -14.09
N PHE A 142 -12.14 -0.68 -12.93
CA PHE A 142 -12.32 -2.04 -12.45
C PHE A 142 -13.80 -2.43 -12.35
N GLN A 143 -14.65 -1.59 -11.73
CA GLN A 143 -16.10 -1.86 -11.62
C GLN A 143 -16.74 -2.11 -13.00
N SER A 144 -16.38 -1.32 -14.01
CA SER A 144 -16.93 -1.47 -15.38
C SER A 144 -16.50 -2.76 -16.10
N GLN A 145 -15.39 -3.36 -15.67
CA GLN A 145 -14.79 -4.55 -16.30
C GLN A 145 -14.96 -5.82 -15.45
N ASN A 146 -15.50 -5.69 -14.24
CA ASN A 146 -15.60 -6.75 -13.27
C ASN A 146 -16.50 -7.89 -13.77
N ARG A 147 -15.94 -9.11 -13.78
CA ARG A 147 -16.61 -10.31 -14.29
C ARG A 147 -17.28 -11.17 -13.21
N HIS A 148 -17.16 -10.79 -11.94
CA HIS A 148 -17.78 -11.47 -10.81
C HIS A 148 -17.59 -13.02 -10.80
N PRO A 149 -16.34 -13.52 -10.93
CA PRO A 149 -16.10 -14.96 -10.88
C PRO A 149 -16.45 -15.51 -9.49
N ARG A 150 -16.77 -16.81 -9.44
CA ARG A 150 -17.11 -17.51 -8.20
C ARG A 150 -15.98 -18.42 -7.74
N ASP A 151 -15.78 -18.52 -6.43
CA ASP A 151 -14.89 -19.51 -5.84
C ASP A 151 -15.53 -20.90 -5.77
N GLU A 152 -14.79 -21.88 -5.22
CA GLU A 152 -15.24 -23.27 -5.05
C GLU A 152 -16.50 -23.42 -4.17
N PHE A 153 -16.83 -22.41 -3.36
CA PHE A 153 -18.02 -22.36 -2.52
C PHE A 153 -19.14 -21.51 -3.14
N GLY A 154 -18.97 -21.01 -4.37
CA GLY A 154 -19.94 -20.19 -5.08
C GLY A 154 -19.97 -18.72 -4.66
N ARG A 155 -18.99 -18.24 -3.88
CA ARG A 155 -18.91 -16.83 -3.43
C ARG A 155 -18.32 -15.96 -4.52
N ASP A 156 -18.87 -14.76 -4.69
CA ASP A 156 -18.39 -13.76 -5.65
C ASP A 156 -17.05 -13.17 -5.20
N LEU A 157 -16.00 -13.40 -5.98
CA LEU A 157 -14.64 -12.90 -5.71
C LEU A 157 -14.44 -11.46 -6.18
N GLY A 158 -15.37 -10.91 -6.97
CA GLY A 158 -15.37 -9.52 -7.45
C GLY A 158 -16.22 -8.59 -6.58
N GLN A 159 -16.68 -9.02 -5.40
CA GLN A 159 -17.46 -8.17 -4.50
C GLN A 159 -16.61 -7.55 -3.39
N GLY A 160 -16.87 -6.27 -3.15
CA GLY A 160 -16.32 -5.49 -2.04
C GLY A 160 -17.36 -4.46 -1.56
N PRO A 161 -17.14 -3.85 -0.39
CA PRO A 161 -18.07 -2.89 0.22
C PRO A 161 -18.39 -1.65 -0.63
N LEU A 162 -17.55 -1.35 -1.62
CA LEU A 162 -17.70 -0.24 -2.56
C LEU A 162 -17.92 -0.72 -4.01
N SER A 163 -18.16 -2.01 -4.25
CA SER A 163 -18.28 -2.60 -5.59
C SER A 163 -19.33 -1.95 -6.50
N SER A 164 -20.38 -1.35 -5.94
CA SER A 164 -21.42 -0.60 -6.65
C SER A 164 -21.51 0.88 -6.25
N ALA A 165 -20.52 1.39 -5.51
CA ALA A 165 -20.49 2.79 -5.07
C ALA A 165 -20.16 3.73 -6.24
N SER A 166 -20.70 4.96 -6.19
CA SER A 166 -20.36 6.01 -7.16
C SER A 166 -18.90 6.48 -6.99
N ALA A 167 -18.32 7.06 -8.05
CA ALA A 167 -16.97 7.62 -8.03
C ALA A 167 -16.77 8.61 -6.86
N SER A 168 -17.76 9.49 -6.61
CA SER A 168 -17.75 10.42 -5.48
C SER A 168 -17.68 9.70 -4.13
N ARG A 169 -18.45 8.62 -3.95
CA ARG A 169 -18.45 7.83 -2.71
C ARG A 169 -17.14 7.07 -2.51
N ILE A 170 -16.56 6.54 -3.58
CA ILE A 170 -15.24 5.91 -3.56
C ILE A 170 -14.20 6.93 -3.12
N LYS A 171 -14.11 8.07 -3.81
CA LYS A 171 -13.16 9.15 -3.49
C LYS A 171 -13.30 9.62 -2.04
N GLN A 172 -14.53 9.87 -1.58
CA GLN A 172 -14.81 10.28 -0.20
C GLN A 172 -14.35 9.25 0.84
N SER A 173 -14.45 7.95 0.52
CA SER A 173 -14.02 6.90 1.44
C SER A 173 -12.50 6.79 1.48
N LEU A 174 -11.85 6.86 0.31
CA LEU A 174 -10.39 6.79 0.20
C LEU A 174 -9.69 8.04 0.74
N SER A 175 -10.31 9.23 0.65
CA SER A 175 -9.69 10.48 1.10
C SER A 175 -9.37 10.49 2.59
N LYS A 176 -10.12 9.71 3.39
CA LYS A 176 -9.88 9.57 4.82
C LYS A 176 -8.58 8.85 5.16
N ILE A 177 -8.07 8.01 4.25
CA ILE A 177 -6.90 7.16 4.50
C ILE A 177 -5.65 8.01 4.71
N TRP A 178 -5.44 9.03 3.88
CA TRP A 178 -4.32 9.97 3.98
C TRP A 178 -4.73 11.33 4.54
N ASP A 179 -5.77 11.37 5.37
CA ASP A 179 -6.15 12.57 6.11
C ASP A 179 -5.30 12.66 7.40
N PRO A 180 -4.47 13.72 7.57
CA PRO A 180 -3.65 13.88 8.77
C PRO A 180 -4.43 13.85 10.08
N SER A 181 -5.71 14.24 10.06
CA SER A 181 -6.58 14.19 11.25
C SER A 181 -6.84 12.77 11.76
N ASN A 182 -6.61 11.75 10.93
CA ASN A 182 -6.73 10.33 11.29
C ASN A 182 -5.39 9.70 11.69
N PHE A 183 -4.29 10.47 11.68
CA PHE A 183 -2.96 9.96 11.99
C PHE A 183 -2.67 10.00 13.47
N SER A 184 -2.14 8.90 13.99
CA SER A 184 -1.49 8.84 15.30
C SER A 184 -0.14 8.16 15.19
N GLU A 185 0.65 8.26 16.25
CA GLU A 185 1.89 7.51 16.37
C GLU A 185 1.60 6.01 16.29
N TRP A 186 2.33 5.31 15.42
CA TRP A 186 2.20 3.86 15.33
C TRP A 186 3.08 3.21 16.40
N PRO A 187 2.49 2.46 17.35
CA PRO A 187 3.28 1.82 18.40
C PRO A 187 4.26 0.82 17.79
N SER A 188 5.50 0.85 18.27
CA SER A 188 6.53 -0.09 17.83
C SER A 188 6.18 -1.52 18.23
N ILE A 189 5.83 -2.36 17.25
CA ILE A 189 5.58 -3.79 17.47
C ILE A 189 6.88 -4.56 17.16
N ALA A 190 7.54 -5.08 18.19
CA ALA A 190 8.88 -5.68 18.09
C ALA A 190 9.02 -6.73 16.97
N ARG A 191 8.01 -7.59 16.78
CA ARG A 191 8.01 -8.58 15.70
C ARG A 191 8.01 -7.91 14.32
N VAL A 192 7.13 -6.93 14.11
CA VAL A 192 7.01 -6.24 12.81
C VAL A 192 8.26 -5.43 12.51
N GLN A 193 8.89 -4.82 13.53
CA GLN A 193 10.16 -4.11 13.37
C GLN A 193 11.30 -5.05 12.96
N LYS A 194 11.41 -6.23 13.59
CA LYS A 194 12.40 -7.25 13.21
C LYS A 194 12.21 -7.74 11.78
N ASP A 195 10.96 -7.96 11.38
CA ASP A 195 10.64 -8.37 10.01
C ASP A 195 10.96 -7.23 9.03
N GLY A 196 10.62 -5.98 9.37
CA GLY A 196 11.00 -4.78 8.61
C GLY A 196 12.51 -4.63 8.42
N GLN A 197 13.31 -4.82 9.48
CA GLN A 197 14.77 -4.86 9.42
C GLN A 197 15.31 -5.97 8.52
N THR A 198 14.63 -7.12 8.48
CA THR A 198 15.02 -8.21 7.60
C THR A 198 14.76 -7.85 6.15
N VAL A 199 13.59 -7.28 5.84
CA VAL A 199 13.23 -6.85 4.49
C VAL A 199 14.12 -5.70 4.00
N ALA A 200 14.42 -4.73 4.86
CA ALA A 200 15.20 -3.53 4.51
C ALA A 200 16.58 -3.85 3.91
N LYS A 201 17.22 -4.94 4.34
CA LYS A 201 18.54 -5.41 3.84
C LYS A 201 18.53 -5.79 2.36
N TYR A 202 17.35 -6.03 1.78
CA TYR A 202 17.19 -6.41 0.37
C TYR A 202 16.83 -5.22 -0.52
N ILE A 203 16.53 -4.06 0.07
CA ILE A 203 16.25 -2.84 -0.69
C ILE A 203 17.58 -2.35 -1.28
N PRO A 204 17.71 -2.24 -2.62
CA PRO A 204 18.95 -1.78 -3.25
C PRO A 204 19.29 -0.36 -2.81
N GLY A 205 20.59 -0.08 -2.66
CA GLY A 205 21.06 1.29 -2.41
C GLY A 205 20.60 2.26 -3.50
N ASN A 206 20.31 3.50 -3.10
CA ASN A 206 19.72 4.54 -3.95
C ASN A 206 18.32 4.20 -4.51
N ALA A 207 17.58 3.23 -3.92
CA ALA A 207 16.15 3.06 -4.24
C ALA A 207 15.33 4.29 -3.82
N ILE A 208 15.78 4.99 -2.78
CA ILE A 208 15.31 6.31 -2.39
C ILE A 208 16.55 7.20 -2.22
N SER A 209 16.54 8.37 -2.82
CA SER A 209 17.69 9.30 -2.82
C SER A 209 17.24 10.76 -2.75
N PHE A 210 18.13 11.63 -2.26
CA PHE A 210 17.94 13.08 -2.24
C PHE A 210 18.88 13.73 -3.27
N SER A 211 18.32 14.52 -4.20
CA SER A 211 19.06 15.22 -5.26
C SER A 211 18.96 16.73 -5.13
#